data_AF-A0A1G2DZH8-F1
#
_entry.id   AF-A0A1G2DZH8-F1
#
_cell.length_a   1.000
_cell.length_b   1.000
_cell.length_c   1.000
_cell.angle_alpha   90.00
_cell.angle_beta   90.00
_cell.angle_gamma   90.00
#
_symmetry.space_group_name_H-M   'P 1'
#
loop_
_entity.id
_entity.type
_entity.pdbx_description
1 polymer ?
#
loop_
_entity_poly.entity_id
_entity_poly.type
_entity_poly.pdbx_seq_one_letter_code
_entity_poly.pdbx_strand_id
1 'polypeptide(L)'
;MNSKELREKFLRFFEGKGHKIVPSSSLIPTDPSVLFTTAGMQQFKSYYLAEKSPYGPNAATAQKCFRTSDIEEVGDDTHLTFLEMLGNFSFGGYFKEEAIKLAYEFLFKELKLSPHEAVFTVFEGDQNVSEDKESIEIWKKLGIKEDKIKKCGREDNFWGPTGEEGPCGPTTEIYFKNSEVWNLVFNEYYQDKNKKLTPLKQKGVDTGMGLERLALVVQNKNSVYETDLFLPIINEIPGENEKAKRIISDHVKSSVFLISEGILPSNVERGYVLRRVLRRAIRYGKLLNLAENFLIPLAQKVIEIYQDIYPEVKSQEADILTVIQNEEEKFEIIFEEGLNKLHDIISWWSEIQSAKVDEINKRTGELKSHYNDMEDAKELGDKLFLLEQSYGFPVDLSLEEFEEFWKERIILKEEVIKFINEARKKHQEISRAGAEKKFGGGGEFSPKLHTATHLLHAALRQVLGDHVKQMGSDITSQRLRFDFSHPQKMTAEEIKKVEDLVNEKIKEDLEVKKEEMKYEDALKSGALAFFKEKYPEKVSVYSAGNFSREICAGPHVKKTSELGNFKIIKEESSGAGVRRIRAVLR
;
A
#
# COMPACT_ATOMS: atom_id res chain seq x y z
N MET A 1 21.82 -22.30 3.92
CA MET A 1 20.73 -22.34 2.93
C MET A 1 20.30 -20.92 2.68
N ASN A 2 20.24 -20.50 1.42
CA ASN A 2 19.79 -19.16 1.06
C ASN A 2 18.25 -19.08 0.98
N SER A 3 17.71 -17.88 0.82
CA SER A 3 16.25 -17.64 0.77
C SER A 3 15.56 -18.33 -0.41
N LYS A 4 16.20 -18.42 -1.57
CA LYS A 4 15.70 -19.12 -2.76
C LYS A 4 15.50 -20.61 -2.48
N GLU A 5 16.52 -21.25 -1.92
CA GLU A 5 16.48 -22.65 -1.49
C GLU A 5 15.42 -22.88 -0.40
N LEU A 6 15.29 -21.96 0.56
CA LEU A 6 14.28 -22.06 1.63
C LEU A 6 12.86 -22.03 1.08
N ARG A 7 12.57 -21.07 0.18
CA ARG A 7 11.26 -20.95 -0.48
C ARG A 7 10.93 -22.22 -1.26
N GLU A 8 11.86 -22.68 -2.10
CA GLU A 8 11.67 -23.91 -2.89
C GLU A 8 11.47 -25.15 -2.01
N LYS A 9 12.26 -25.28 -0.95
CA LYS A 9 12.17 -26.41 -0.01
C LYS A 9 10.82 -26.43 0.72
N PHE A 10 10.32 -25.27 1.15
CA PHE A 10 8.97 -25.16 1.73
C PHE A 10 7.89 -25.63 0.74
N LEU A 11 7.89 -25.08 -0.48
CA LEU A 11 6.87 -25.40 -1.47
C LEU A 11 6.93 -26.89 -1.87
N ARG A 12 8.13 -27.46 -2.11
CA ARG A 12 8.27 -28.90 -2.42
C ARG A 12 7.87 -29.80 -1.26
N PHE A 13 8.16 -29.40 -0.01
CA PHE A 13 7.73 -30.15 1.17
C PHE A 13 6.21 -30.27 1.21
N PHE A 14 5.47 -29.16 1.07
CA PHE A 14 4.01 -29.19 1.09
C PHE A 14 3.40 -29.83 -0.15
N GLU A 15 4.00 -29.66 -1.34
CA GLU A 15 3.60 -30.41 -2.53
C GLU A 15 3.68 -31.93 -2.29
N GLY A 16 4.76 -32.41 -1.68
CA GLY A 16 4.94 -33.81 -1.29
C GLY A 16 3.95 -34.30 -0.21
N LYS A 17 3.28 -33.39 0.50
CA LYS A 17 2.22 -33.67 1.48
C LYS A 17 0.81 -33.54 0.88
N GLY A 18 0.71 -33.34 -0.43
CA GLY A 18 -0.57 -33.30 -1.16
C GLY A 18 -1.21 -31.91 -1.20
N HIS A 19 -0.47 -30.84 -0.88
CA HIS A 19 -0.95 -29.47 -1.06
C HIS A 19 -0.77 -29.04 -2.51
N LYS A 20 -1.77 -28.35 -3.06
CA LYS A 20 -1.60 -27.69 -4.35
C LYS A 20 -0.76 -26.44 -4.20
N ILE A 21 0.34 -26.33 -4.95
CA ILE A 21 1.12 -25.09 -4.99
C ILE A 21 0.39 -24.05 -5.82
N VAL A 22 0.13 -22.89 -5.21
CA VAL A 22 -0.58 -21.76 -5.80
C VAL A 22 0.39 -20.58 -5.90
N PRO A 23 0.52 -19.92 -7.06
CA PRO A 23 1.33 -18.71 -7.20
C PRO A 23 0.88 -17.58 -6.26
N SER A 24 1.78 -16.65 -5.94
CA SER A 24 1.41 -15.42 -5.22
C SER A 24 0.35 -14.63 -6.00
N SER A 25 -0.68 -14.14 -5.32
CA SER A 25 -1.58 -13.13 -5.85
C SER A 25 -0.90 -11.74 -5.87
N SER A 26 -1.55 -10.79 -6.54
CA SER A 26 -1.15 -9.37 -6.55
C SER A 26 -1.14 -8.78 -5.13
N LEU A 27 -0.28 -7.77 -4.91
CA LEU A 27 -0.35 -6.90 -3.73
C LEU A 27 -1.60 -6.01 -3.73
N ILE A 28 -2.30 -5.89 -4.85
CA ILE A 28 -3.59 -5.21 -4.99
C ILE A 28 -4.68 -6.27 -4.78
N PRO A 29 -5.33 -6.31 -3.59
CA PRO A 29 -6.35 -7.29 -3.30
C PRO A 29 -7.64 -6.99 -4.07
N THR A 30 -8.41 -8.03 -4.37
CA THR A 30 -9.76 -7.89 -4.93
C THR A 30 -10.78 -7.41 -3.88
N ASP A 31 -10.46 -7.56 -2.59
CA ASP A 31 -11.26 -7.06 -1.48
C ASP A 31 -11.11 -5.53 -1.36
N PRO A 32 -12.17 -4.74 -1.60
CA PRO A 32 -12.10 -3.28 -1.56
C PRO A 32 -11.93 -2.72 -0.14
N SER A 33 -12.11 -3.52 0.92
CA SER A 33 -11.96 -3.04 2.31
C SER A 33 -10.50 -2.92 2.75
N VAL A 34 -9.54 -3.39 1.94
CA VAL A 34 -8.11 -3.38 2.27
C VAL A 34 -7.32 -2.75 1.13
N LEU A 35 -6.30 -1.96 1.49
CA LEU A 35 -5.45 -1.31 0.49
C LEU A 35 -4.49 -2.31 -0.16
N PHE A 36 -3.91 -3.21 0.63
CA PHE A 36 -2.90 -4.16 0.17
C PHE A 36 -3.21 -5.58 0.64
N THR A 37 -2.66 -6.56 -0.07
CA THR A 37 -2.54 -7.93 0.42
C THR A 37 -1.56 -7.93 1.59
N THR A 38 -2.06 -8.13 2.81
CA THR A 38 -1.30 -8.16 4.06
C THR A 38 -1.00 -9.58 4.53
N ALA A 39 -1.76 -10.58 4.09
CA ALA A 39 -1.61 -11.97 4.52
C ALA A 39 -1.81 -12.99 3.40
N GLY A 40 -1.11 -14.13 3.50
CA GLY A 40 -1.19 -15.26 2.58
C GLY A 40 -2.61 -15.82 2.38
N MET A 41 -3.43 -15.76 3.43
CA MET A 41 -4.78 -16.29 3.41
C MET A 41 -5.76 -15.52 2.53
N GLN A 42 -5.51 -14.24 2.25
CA GLN A 42 -6.52 -13.36 1.62
C GLN A 42 -6.97 -13.87 0.26
N GLN A 43 -6.07 -14.48 -0.53
CA GLN A 43 -6.41 -15.12 -1.81
C GLN A 43 -7.26 -16.40 -1.67
N PHE A 44 -7.48 -16.89 -0.45
CA PHE A 44 -8.24 -18.09 -0.13
C PHE A 44 -9.45 -17.84 0.78
N LYS A 45 -9.74 -16.58 1.14
CA LYS A 45 -10.77 -16.21 2.14
C LYS A 45 -12.10 -16.91 1.93
N SER A 46 -12.56 -17.00 0.69
CA SER A 46 -13.88 -17.55 0.36
C SER A 46 -13.99 -19.07 0.58
N TYR A 47 -12.88 -19.81 0.48
CA TYR A 47 -12.86 -21.27 0.64
C TYR A 47 -13.02 -21.74 2.09
N TYR A 48 -12.75 -20.88 3.06
CA TYR A 48 -13.09 -21.13 4.47
C TYR A 48 -14.61 -21.02 4.73
N LEU A 49 -15.35 -20.35 3.85
CA LEU A 49 -16.80 -20.15 3.97
C LEU A 49 -17.60 -21.24 3.25
N ALA A 50 -17.01 -22.44 3.14
CA ALA A 50 -17.57 -23.62 2.46
C ALA A 50 -17.78 -23.48 0.94
N GLU A 51 -17.13 -22.49 0.31
CA GLU A 51 -16.96 -22.52 -1.14
C GLU A 51 -15.97 -23.61 -1.55
N LYS A 52 -16.24 -24.26 -2.68
CA LYS A 52 -15.38 -25.33 -3.18
C LYS A 52 -14.11 -24.72 -3.78
N SER A 53 -12.97 -24.97 -3.14
CA SER A 53 -11.66 -24.56 -3.66
C SER A 53 -11.34 -25.26 -4.99
N PRO A 54 -10.92 -24.52 -6.04
CA PRO A 54 -10.43 -25.11 -7.29
C PRO A 54 -9.08 -25.81 -7.13
N TYR A 55 -8.39 -25.58 -6.01
CA TYR A 55 -7.09 -26.15 -5.69
C TYR A 55 -7.18 -27.46 -4.89
N GLY A 56 -8.41 -27.92 -4.62
CA GLY A 56 -8.65 -29.04 -3.71
C GLY A 56 -8.67 -28.58 -2.25
N PRO A 57 -8.61 -29.54 -1.29
CA PRO A 57 -8.80 -29.24 0.12
C PRO A 57 -7.60 -28.53 0.78
N ASN A 58 -6.42 -28.60 0.16
CA ASN A 58 -5.16 -28.11 0.72
C ASN A 58 -4.37 -27.31 -0.32
N ALA A 59 -3.80 -26.18 0.07
CA ALA A 59 -2.97 -25.34 -0.78
C ALA A 59 -1.72 -24.85 -0.06
N ALA A 60 -0.64 -24.54 -0.78
CA ALA A 60 0.51 -23.84 -0.22
C ALA A 60 1.03 -22.78 -1.19
N THR A 61 1.60 -21.70 -0.65
CA THR A 61 2.09 -20.56 -1.44
C THR A 61 3.22 -19.82 -0.73
N ALA A 62 3.90 -18.96 -1.48
CA ALA A 62 4.76 -17.89 -0.98
C ALA A 62 4.14 -16.57 -1.44
N GLN A 63 3.32 -15.95 -0.59
CA GLN A 63 2.55 -14.76 -0.94
C GLN A 63 3.36 -13.49 -0.70
N LYS A 64 3.43 -12.61 -1.72
CA LYS A 64 3.86 -11.21 -1.54
C LYS A 64 2.90 -10.49 -0.59
N CYS A 65 3.41 -9.91 0.49
CA CYS A 65 2.62 -9.17 1.46
C CYS A 65 3.20 -7.78 1.70
N PHE A 66 2.32 -6.79 1.89
CA PHE A 66 2.69 -5.44 2.28
C PHE A 66 2.01 -5.04 3.60
N ARG A 67 2.78 -4.53 4.56
CA ARG A 67 2.33 -4.13 5.91
C ARG A 67 2.50 -2.63 6.09
N THR A 68 1.38 -1.90 6.05
CA THR A 68 1.36 -0.46 6.37
C THR A 68 1.44 -0.18 7.86
N SER A 69 1.04 -1.16 8.69
CA SER A 69 1.08 -1.07 10.16
C SER A 69 2.49 -0.96 10.69
N ASP A 70 3.44 -1.58 9.99
CA ASP A 70 4.80 -1.84 10.50
C ASP A 70 5.81 -0.79 10.02
N ILE A 71 5.34 0.25 9.31
CA ILE A 71 6.19 1.30 8.70
C ILE A 71 7.04 1.99 9.77
N GLU A 72 6.52 2.18 10.98
CA GLU A 72 7.21 2.92 12.04
C GLU A 72 8.28 2.08 12.74
N GLU A 73 8.06 0.77 12.81
CA GLU A 73 8.92 -0.23 13.43
C GLU A 73 10.10 -0.62 12.52
N VAL A 74 9.95 -0.43 11.20
CA VAL A 74 11.03 -0.66 10.23
C VAL A 74 12.28 0.14 10.62
N GLY A 75 13.42 -0.56 10.59
CA GLY A 75 14.71 -0.09 11.09
C GLY A 75 15.18 -0.84 12.34
N ASP A 76 14.28 -1.57 13.00
CA ASP A 76 14.65 -2.53 14.05
C ASP A 76 15.29 -3.80 13.45
N ASP A 77 15.35 -4.91 14.20
CA ASP A 77 15.99 -6.14 13.72
C ASP A 77 15.10 -7.03 12.84
N THR A 78 13.76 -6.85 12.82
CA THR A 78 12.83 -7.87 12.28
C THR A 78 11.58 -7.38 11.55
N HIS A 79 11.21 -6.10 11.65
CA HIS A 79 10.04 -5.51 10.97
C HIS A 79 10.38 -5.07 9.55
N LEU A 80 9.42 -5.26 8.66
CA LEU A 80 9.52 -5.01 7.22
C LEU A 80 8.19 -4.49 6.69
N THR A 81 8.22 -3.60 5.71
CA THR A 81 7.00 -3.17 5.00
C THR A 81 6.61 -4.16 3.92
N PHE A 82 7.57 -4.84 3.29
CA PHE A 82 7.32 -5.91 2.33
C PHE A 82 8.03 -7.21 2.75
N LEU A 83 7.27 -8.30 2.73
CA LEU A 83 7.78 -9.63 3.03
C LEU A 83 7.10 -10.70 2.18
N GLU A 84 7.73 -11.87 2.08
CA GLU A 84 7.09 -13.06 1.53
C GLU A 84 6.56 -13.93 2.67
N MET A 85 5.24 -14.16 2.65
CA MET A 85 4.57 -15.02 3.61
C MET A 85 4.42 -16.41 3.01
N LEU A 86 5.26 -17.34 3.46
CA LEU A 86 5.09 -18.77 3.22
C LEU A 86 3.87 -19.25 3.99
N GLY A 87 2.98 -20.02 3.36
CA GLY A 87 1.80 -20.52 4.03
C GLY A 87 1.31 -21.82 3.46
N ASN A 88 0.85 -22.71 4.34
CA ASN A 88 0.04 -23.87 4.02
C ASN A 88 -1.38 -23.68 4.56
N PHE A 89 -2.37 -24.03 3.75
CA PHE A 89 -3.77 -23.74 3.97
C PHE A 89 -4.60 -25.02 3.83
N SER A 90 -5.62 -25.15 4.67
CA SER A 90 -6.58 -26.25 4.65
C SER A 90 -8.00 -25.69 4.67
N PHE A 91 -8.80 -26.11 3.71
CA PHE A 91 -10.23 -25.80 3.59
C PHE A 91 -11.03 -27.07 3.93
N GLY A 92 -10.84 -27.58 5.14
CA GLY A 92 -11.45 -28.82 5.61
C GLY A 92 -10.70 -30.12 5.26
N GLY A 93 -9.46 -30.03 4.75
CA GLY A 93 -8.62 -31.21 4.51
C GLY A 93 -7.98 -31.77 5.78
N TYR A 94 -7.53 -30.89 6.65
CA TYR A 94 -7.00 -31.19 7.98
C TYR A 94 -7.18 -30.00 8.94
N PHE A 95 -6.89 -30.22 10.23
CA PHE A 95 -6.99 -29.20 11.29
C PHE A 95 -5.76 -29.22 12.21
N LYS A 96 -5.90 -28.84 13.49
CA LYS A 96 -4.83 -28.63 14.48
C LYS A 96 -3.76 -29.72 14.52
N GLU A 97 -4.15 -30.98 14.72
CA GLU A 97 -3.20 -32.08 14.91
C GLU A 97 -2.24 -32.23 13.72
N GLU A 98 -2.76 -32.23 12.50
CA GLU A 98 -1.93 -32.37 11.30
C GLU A 98 -1.15 -31.10 11.00
N ALA A 99 -1.75 -29.92 11.19
CA ALA A 99 -1.07 -28.63 10.97
C ALA A 99 0.18 -28.50 11.84
N ILE A 100 0.06 -28.82 13.14
CA ILE A 100 1.17 -28.76 14.09
C ILE A 100 2.23 -29.83 13.77
N LYS A 101 1.82 -31.05 13.37
CA LYS A 101 2.76 -32.09 12.91
C LYS A 101 3.54 -31.66 11.67
N LEU A 102 2.89 -31.06 10.68
CA LEU A 102 3.53 -30.56 9.47
C LEU A 102 4.53 -29.44 9.77
N ALA A 103 4.17 -28.49 10.63
CA ALA A 103 5.08 -27.43 11.07
C ALA A 103 6.29 -28.00 11.81
N TYR A 104 6.07 -28.96 12.72
CA TYR A 104 7.14 -29.65 13.44
C TYR A 104 8.07 -30.42 12.49
N GLU A 105 7.51 -31.18 11.55
CA GLU A 105 8.28 -31.94 10.57
C GLU A 105 9.12 -31.01 9.70
N PHE A 106 8.54 -29.91 9.19
CA PHE A 106 9.29 -28.96 8.37
C PHE A 106 10.44 -28.30 9.14
N LEU A 107 10.17 -27.69 10.30
CA LEU A 107 11.20 -26.94 11.03
C LEU A 107 12.28 -27.86 11.60
N PHE A 108 11.91 -28.97 12.23
CA PHE A 108 12.84 -29.75 13.04
C PHE A 108 13.35 -31.01 12.35
N LYS A 109 12.63 -31.53 11.34
CA LYS A 109 13.07 -32.70 10.56
C LYS A 109 13.62 -32.31 9.19
N GLU A 110 12.99 -31.38 8.49
CA GLU A 110 13.41 -30.99 7.14
C GLU A 110 14.50 -29.90 7.16
N LEU A 111 14.34 -28.87 7.99
CA LEU A 111 15.33 -27.80 8.18
C LEU A 111 16.37 -28.10 9.27
N LYS A 112 16.16 -29.15 10.06
CA LYS A 112 17.06 -29.59 11.14
C LYS A 112 17.33 -28.51 12.20
N LEU A 113 16.37 -27.60 12.42
CA LEU A 113 16.45 -26.66 13.54
C LEU A 113 16.31 -27.41 14.87
N SER A 114 16.83 -26.83 15.95
CA SER A 114 16.72 -27.44 17.28
C SER A 114 15.38 -27.06 17.94
N PRO A 115 14.53 -28.03 18.36
CA PRO A 115 13.33 -27.74 19.13
C PRO A 115 13.59 -27.03 20.46
N HIS A 116 14.82 -27.12 21.00
CA HIS A 116 15.19 -26.47 22.25
C HIS A 116 15.39 -24.96 22.13
N GLU A 117 15.63 -24.47 20.91
CA GLU A 117 15.80 -23.04 20.61
C GLU A 117 14.46 -22.35 20.34
N ALA A 118 13.40 -23.14 20.10
CA ALA A 118 12.06 -22.64 19.87
C ALA A 118 11.32 -22.36 21.18
N VAL A 119 10.42 -21.38 21.14
CA VAL A 119 9.36 -21.17 22.12
C VAL A 119 8.03 -21.19 21.38
N PHE A 120 7.03 -21.83 21.97
CA PHE A 120 5.71 -21.99 21.39
C PHE A 120 4.72 -21.19 22.21
N THR A 121 3.83 -20.44 21.56
CA THR A 121 2.72 -19.77 22.23
C THR A 121 1.40 -20.39 21.82
N VAL A 122 0.41 -20.33 22.71
CA VAL A 122 -0.95 -20.87 22.51
C VAL A 122 -1.96 -19.96 23.18
N PHE A 123 -3.18 -19.92 22.62
CA PHE A 123 -4.26 -19.13 23.16
C PHE A 123 -4.71 -19.59 24.55
N GLU A 124 -4.66 -18.69 25.54
CA GLU A 124 -5.02 -18.97 26.93
C GLU A 124 -6.54 -19.00 27.18
N GLY A 125 -7.33 -18.53 26.21
CA GLY A 125 -8.78 -18.38 26.35
C GLY A 125 -9.18 -16.99 26.84
N ASP A 126 -10.46 -16.66 26.66
CA ASP A 126 -11.09 -15.47 27.22
C ASP A 126 -12.58 -15.72 27.51
N GLN A 127 -13.35 -14.64 27.69
CA GLN A 127 -14.78 -14.70 28.00
C GLN A 127 -15.63 -15.33 26.88
N ASN A 128 -15.16 -15.30 25.62
CA ASN A 128 -15.90 -15.70 24.43
C ASN A 128 -15.37 -16.99 23.80
N VAL A 129 -14.07 -17.28 23.95
CA VAL A 129 -13.39 -18.41 23.31
C VAL A 129 -12.56 -19.16 24.34
N SER A 130 -12.70 -20.49 24.37
CA SER A 130 -11.99 -21.35 25.31
C SER A 130 -10.48 -21.43 25.04
N GLU A 131 -9.72 -21.73 26.07
CA GLU A 131 -8.29 -22.07 25.98
C GLU A 131 -8.01 -23.15 24.91
N ASP A 132 -6.93 -22.98 24.15
CA ASP A 132 -6.50 -23.96 23.16
C ASP A 132 -5.69 -25.13 23.78
N LYS A 133 -6.39 -25.92 24.60
CA LYS A 133 -5.84 -27.14 25.22
C LYS A 133 -5.39 -28.19 24.21
N GLU A 134 -6.03 -28.22 23.05
CA GLU A 134 -5.73 -29.20 22.00
C GLU A 134 -4.31 -28.99 21.47
N SER A 135 -3.94 -27.76 21.11
CA SER A 135 -2.60 -27.42 20.62
C SER A 135 -1.51 -27.71 21.66
N ILE A 136 -1.76 -27.43 22.95
CA ILE A 136 -0.84 -27.76 24.05
C ILE A 136 -0.51 -29.25 24.07
N GLU A 137 -1.53 -30.10 24.05
CA GLU A 137 -1.36 -31.55 24.11
C GLU A 137 -0.70 -32.12 22.86
N ILE A 138 -0.96 -31.54 21.68
CA ILE A 138 -0.28 -31.94 20.44
C ILE A 138 1.22 -31.63 20.52
N TRP A 139 1.61 -30.42 20.96
CA TRP A 139 3.02 -30.06 21.13
C TRP A 139 3.74 -30.96 22.15
N LYS A 140 3.09 -31.25 23.28
CA LYS A 140 3.63 -32.20 24.29
C LYS A 140 3.85 -33.59 23.71
N LYS A 141 2.90 -34.12 22.93
CA LYS A 141 3.04 -35.41 22.23
C LYS A 141 4.21 -35.45 21.25
N LEU A 142 4.57 -34.31 20.66
CA LEU A 142 5.74 -34.15 19.77
C LEU A 142 7.06 -33.99 20.53
N GLY A 143 7.03 -34.09 21.87
CA GLY A 143 8.21 -34.02 22.73
C GLY A 143 8.63 -32.60 23.10
N ILE A 144 7.79 -31.59 22.85
CA ILE A 144 8.03 -30.23 23.34
C ILE A 144 7.73 -30.19 24.83
N LYS A 145 8.70 -29.68 25.60
CA LYS A 145 8.56 -29.57 27.05
C LYS A 145 7.59 -28.45 27.42
N GLU A 146 6.90 -28.60 28.53
CA GLU A 146 5.88 -27.64 28.99
C GLU A 146 6.44 -26.24 29.27
N ASP A 147 7.69 -26.13 29.74
CA ASP A 147 8.37 -24.83 29.94
C ASP A 147 8.66 -24.07 28.64
N LYS A 148 8.52 -24.74 27.48
CA LYS A 148 8.62 -24.12 26.15
C LYS A 148 7.28 -23.71 25.56
N ILE A 149 6.15 -24.04 26.20
CA ILE A 149 4.80 -23.71 25.74
C ILE A 149 4.23 -22.62 26.66
N LYS A 150 4.14 -21.40 26.15
CA LYS A 150 3.58 -20.24 26.86
C LYS A 150 2.12 -20.04 26.46
N LYS A 151 1.29 -19.70 27.44
CA LYS A 151 -0.09 -19.29 27.20
C LYS A 151 -0.11 -17.76 27.07
N CYS A 152 -0.76 -17.24 26.03
CA CYS A 152 -0.88 -15.80 25.81
C CYS A 152 -2.33 -15.41 25.46
N GLY A 153 -2.62 -14.12 25.61
CA GLY A 153 -3.95 -13.55 25.45
C GLY A 153 -4.41 -13.41 24.00
N ARG A 154 -5.54 -12.75 23.80
CA ARG A 154 -6.18 -12.54 22.49
C ARG A 154 -5.32 -11.72 21.52
N GLU A 155 -4.62 -10.71 22.02
CA GLU A 155 -3.78 -9.86 21.17
C GLU A 155 -2.62 -10.63 20.53
N ASP A 156 -2.14 -11.68 21.21
CA ASP A 156 -1.02 -12.50 20.73
C ASP A 156 -1.53 -13.74 19.98
N ASN A 157 -2.45 -14.52 20.56
CA ASN A 157 -2.81 -15.85 20.04
C ASN A 157 -4.26 -15.99 19.54
N PHE A 158 -4.85 -14.93 19.03
CA PHE A 158 -6.11 -15.02 18.29
C PHE A 158 -6.06 -14.12 17.07
N TRP A 159 -6.33 -14.68 15.89
CA TRP A 159 -6.15 -13.96 14.64
C TRP A 159 -7.44 -13.82 13.84
N GLY A 160 -7.60 -12.65 13.23
CA GLY A 160 -8.64 -12.33 12.27
C GLY A 160 -9.85 -11.56 12.82
N PRO A 161 -10.77 -11.19 11.92
CA PRO A 161 -10.74 -11.46 10.48
C PRO A 161 -9.86 -10.46 9.71
N THR A 162 -9.42 -10.83 8.51
CA THR A 162 -8.88 -9.86 7.55
C THR A 162 -10.01 -8.99 6.99
N GLY A 163 -9.94 -7.68 7.20
CA GLY A 163 -10.98 -6.72 6.80
C GLY A 163 -12.05 -6.54 7.88
N GLU A 164 -13.24 -6.07 7.50
CA GLU A 164 -14.31 -5.76 8.46
C GLU A 164 -14.99 -7.01 9.05
N GLU A 165 -14.96 -8.13 8.33
CA GLU A 165 -15.57 -9.41 8.71
C GLU A 165 -14.90 -10.59 8.01
N GLY A 166 -15.04 -11.80 8.56
CA GLY A 166 -14.50 -13.01 7.95
C GLY A 166 -14.17 -14.16 8.91
N PRO A 167 -13.48 -15.20 8.40
CA PRO A 167 -12.92 -16.28 9.21
C PRO A 167 -11.89 -15.77 10.23
N CYS A 168 -11.90 -16.37 11.42
CA CYS A 168 -10.95 -16.09 12.49
C CYS A 168 -10.84 -17.29 13.46
N GLY A 169 -9.84 -17.27 14.35
CA GLY A 169 -9.73 -18.26 15.41
C GLY A 169 -8.46 -18.16 16.25
N PRO A 170 -8.34 -19.04 17.26
CA PRO A 170 -7.13 -19.13 18.08
C PRO A 170 -5.95 -19.59 17.24
N THR A 171 -4.75 -19.25 17.71
CA THR A 171 -3.51 -19.62 17.04
C THR A 171 -2.52 -20.30 17.99
N THR A 172 -1.55 -20.98 17.37
CA THR A 172 -0.29 -21.31 18.02
C THR A 172 0.85 -20.77 17.17
N GLU A 173 1.85 -20.19 17.82
CA GLU A 173 2.97 -19.54 17.14
C GLU A 173 4.29 -20.14 17.57
N ILE A 174 5.26 -20.07 16.67
CA ILE A 174 6.59 -20.64 16.86
C ILE A 174 7.61 -19.51 16.76
N TYR A 175 8.30 -19.27 17.87
CA TYR A 175 9.29 -18.22 18.03
C TYR A 175 10.70 -18.79 18.04
N PHE A 176 11.62 -18.10 17.38
CA PHE A 176 13.06 -18.30 17.50
C PHE A 176 13.73 -16.95 17.69
N LYS A 177 14.73 -16.86 18.58
CA LYS A 177 15.43 -15.59 18.88
C LYS A 177 14.47 -14.41 19.19
N ASN A 178 13.36 -14.69 19.88
CA ASN A 178 12.28 -13.73 20.17
C ASN A 178 11.55 -13.15 18.94
N SER A 179 11.73 -13.75 17.76
CA SER A 179 11.00 -13.39 16.55
C SER A 179 9.97 -14.48 16.23
N GLU A 180 8.72 -14.07 15.99
CA GLU A 180 7.67 -14.96 15.51
C GLU A 180 8.01 -15.40 14.08
N VAL A 181 8.30 -16.69 13.90
CA VAL A 181 8.68 -17.26 12.60
C VAL A 181 7.46 -17.82 11.89
N TRP A 182 6.57 -18.51 12.61
CA TRP A 182 5.41 -19.18 12.01
C TRP A 182 4.18 -19.09 12.92
N ASN A 183 3.09 -18.55 12.39
CA ASN A 183 1.78 -18.50 13.02
C ASN A 183 0.85 -19.54 12.37
N LEU A 184 0.22 -20.39 13.19
CA LEU A 184 -0.77 -21.38 12.76
C LEU A 184 -2.14 -20.97 13.31
N VAL A 185 -2.97 -20.40 12.44
CA VAL A 185 -4.32 -19.93 12.74
C VAL A 185 -5.34 -21.02 12.46
N PHE A 186 -6.20 -21.28 13.44
CA PHE A 186 -7.24 -22.30 13.36
C PHE A 186 -8.60 -21.66 13.13
N ASN A 187 -8.94 -21.43 11.88
CA ASN A 187 -10.23 -20.86 11.47
C ASN A 187 -11.38 -21.76 11.90
N GLU A 188 -12.06 -21.38 12.99
CA GLU A 188 -13.21 -22.09 13.52
C GLU A 188 -14.41 -21.20 13.80
N TYR A 189 -14.23 -19.88 13.72
CA TYR A 189 -15.27 -18.87 13.86
C TYR A 189 -15.34 -17.95 12.64
N TYR A 190 -16.53 -17.41 12.39
CA TYR A 190 -16.76 -16.24 11.56
C TYR A 190 -17.08 -15.07 12.48
N GLN A 191 -16.32 -13.98 12.34
CA GLN A 191 -16.57 -12.71 13.02
C GLN A 191 -17.32 -11.77 12.08
N ASP A 192 -18.50 -11.30 12.50
CA ASP A 192 -19.25 -10.29 11.78
C ASP A 192 -18.76 -8.86 12.08
N LYS A 193 -19.33 -7.87 11.39
CA LYS A 193 -19.00 -6.44 11.56
C LYS A 193 -19.25 -5.90 12.98
N ASN A 194 -20.08 -6.58 13.77
CA ASN A 194 -20.37 -6.23 15.17
C ASN A 194 -19.46 -6.98 16.15
N LYS A 195 -18.40 -7.64 15.66
CA LYS A 195 -17.46 -8.48 16.41
C LYS A 195 -18.11 -9.71 17.06
N LYS A 196 -19.29 -10.12 16.58
CA LYS A 196 -19.93 -11.35 17.06
C LYS A 196 -19.31 -12.56 16.39
N LEU A 197 -18.95 -13.55 17.19
CA LEU A 197 -18.40 -14.83 16.73
C LEU A 197 -19.51 -15.85 16.51
N THR A 198 -19.45 -16.56 15.38
CA THR A 198 -20.32 -17.70 15.06
C THR A 198 -19.48 -18.87 14.56
N PRO A 199 -19.75 -20.13 14.95
CA PRO A 199 -18.97 -21.27 14.47
C PRO A 199 -19.02 -21.41 12.95
N LEU A 200 -17.87 -21.66 12.32
CA LEU A 200 -17.82 -21.99 10.89
C LEU A 200 -18.39 -23.38 10.63
N LYS A 201 -19.07 -23.55 9.48
CA LYS A 201 -19.55 -24.86 9.01
C LYS A 201 -18.39 -25.82 8.70
N GLN A 202 -17.28 -25.25 8.24
CA GLN A 202 -16.07 -25.96 7.89
C GLN A 202 -14.91 -25.29 8.61
N LYS A 203 -14.20 -26.06 9.44
CA LYS A 203 -12.96 -25.60 10.05
C LYS A 203 -11.84 -25.59 9.01
N GLY A 204 -10.90 -24.68 9.16
CA GLY A 204 -9.74 -24.58 8.28
C GLY A 204 -8.47 -24.22 9.03
N VAL A 205 -7.35 -24.37 8.32
CA VAL A 205 -6.03 -23.95 8.81
C VAL A 205 -5.53 -22.88 7.87
N ASP A 206 -5.14 -21.77 8.45
CA ASP A 206 -4.42 -20.70 7.80
C ASP A 206 -3.07 -20.58 8.49
N THR A 207 -1.98 -20.51 7.73
CA THR A 207 -0.66 -20.31 8.33
C THR A 207 0.10 -19.20 7.62
N GLY A 208 0.91 -18.48 8.40
CA GLY A 208 1.80 -17.46 7.90
C GLY A 208 3.19 -17.63 8.51
N MET A 209 4.19 -17.88 7.67
CA MET A 209 5.60 -17.92 8.02
C MET A 209 6.36 -16.88 7.21
N GLY A 210 6.96 -15.90 7.89
CA GLY A 210 7.77 -14.88 7.22
C GLY A 210 9.06 -15.49 6.68
N LEU A 211 9.26 -15.49 5.37
CA LEU A 211 10.48 -16.02 4.75
C LEU A 211 11.72 -15.33 5.29
N GLU A 212 11.67 -14.02 5.45
CA GLU A 212 12.77 -13.18 5.96
C GLU A 212 13.17 -13.56 7.39
N ARG A 213 12.18 -13.83 8.26
CA ARG A 213 12.41 -14.27 9.64
C ARG A 213 12.90 -15.71 9.70
N LEU A 214 12.40 -16.59 8.84
CA LEU A 214 12.93 -17.94 8.71
C LEU A 214 14.40 -17.92 8.23
N ALA A 215 14.72 -17.06 7.25
CA ALA A 215 16.07 -16.88 6.74
C ALA A 215 17.03 -16.37 7.84
N LEU A 216 16.58 -15.43 8.69
CA LEU A 216 17.33 -14.98 9.87
C LEU A 216 17.75 -16.17 10.74
N VAL A 217 16.82 -17.07 11.04
CA VAL A 217 17.09 -18.25 11.88
C VAL A 217 18.03 -19.23 11.19
N VAL A 218 17.72 -19.62 9.96
CA VAL A 218 18.47 -20.65 9.21
C VAL A 218 19.88 -20.19 8.85
N GLN A 219 20.08 -18.89 8.61
CA GLN A 219 21.39 -18.31 8.33
C GLN A 219 22.13 -17.86 9.60
N ASN A 220 21.54 -18.12 10.77
CA ASN A 220 22.04 -17.75 12.08
C ASN A 220 22.44 -16.26 12.17
N LYS A 221 21.56 -15.39 11.69
CA LYS A 221 21.70 -13.92 11.77
C LYS A 221 20.97 -13.36 12.98
N ASN A 222 21.30 -12.13 13.35
CA ASN A 222 20.62 -11.42 14.44
C ASN A 222 19.52 -10.50 13.92
N SER A 223 19.56 -10.18 12.62
CA SER A 223 18.58 -9.33 11.97
C SER A 223 18.22 -9.85 10.58
N VAL A 224 16.99 -9.59 10.13
CA VAL A 224 16.54 -9.92 8.77
C VAL A 224 17.38 -9.19 7.72
N TYR A 225 17.91 -8.04 8.09
CA TYR A 225 18.75 -7.17 7.27
C TYR A 225 20.15 -7.75 7.00
N GLU A 226 20.59 -8.74 7.78
CA GLU A 226 21.88 -9.43 7.58
C GLU A 226 21.78 -10.67 6.68
N THR A 227 20.56 -11.00 6.21
CA THR A 227 20.30 -12.18 5.37
C THR A 227 20.61 -11.89 3.90
N ASP A 228 20.67 -12.94 3.08
CA ASP A 228 20.85 -12.83 1.62
C ASP A 228 19.78 -11.98 0.91
N LEU A 229 18.64 -11.73 1.56
CA LEU A 229 17.55 -10.90 1.03
C LEU A 229 17.81 -9.40 1.14
N PHE A 230 18.73 -8.97 2.00
CA PHE A 230 18.99 -7.54 2.29
C PHE A 230 20.47 -7.16 2.25
N LEU A 231 21.36 -8.08 2.61
CA LEU A 231 22.79 -7.83 2.67
C LEU A 231 23.36 -7.25 1.36
N PRO A 232 22.97 -7.71 0.15
CA PRO A 232 23.44 -7.11 -1.10
C PRO A 232 22.98 -5.66 -1.31
N ILE A 233 21.87 -5.24 -0.69
CA ILE A 233 21.33 -3.88 -0.79
C ILE A 233 22.01 -2.99 0.26
N ILE A 234 22.09 -3.47 1.51
CA ILE A 234 22.65 -2.71 2.64
C ILE A 234 24.13 -2.39 2.45
N ASN A 235 24.90 -3.31 1.84
CA ASN A 235 26.32 -3.09 1.59
C ASN A 235 26.60 -1.95 0.59
N GLU A 236 25.62 -1.57 -0.23
CA GLU A 236 25.73 -0.44 -1.18
C GLU A 236 25.44 0.91 -0.50
N ILE A 237 24.98 0.90 0.75
CA ILE A 237 24.62 2.12 1.49
C ILE A 237 25.79 2.47 2.44
N PRO A 238 26.58 3.52 2.16
CA PRO A 238 27.67 3.92 3.02
C PRO A 238 27.16 4.54 4.34
N GLY A 239 28.01 4.50 5.37
CA GLY A 239 27.75 5.08 6.68
C GLY A 239 27.53 4.03 7.78
N GLU A 240 27.56 4.51 9.02
CA GLU A 240 27.52 3.70 10.25
C GLU A 240 26.13 3.65 10.92
N ASN A 241 25.17 4.45 10.43
CA ASN A 241 23.81 4.45 11.00
C ASN A 241 23.00 3.28 10.44
N GLU A 242 23.05 2.15 11.15
CA GLU A 242 22.38 0.92 10.76
C GLU A 242 20.86 1.07 10.64
N LYS A 243 20.19 1.81 11.54
CA LYS A 243 18.74 2.05 11.44
C LYS A 243 18.37 2.71 10.11
N ALA A 244 19.13 3.72 9.70
CA ALA A 244 18.92 4.41 8.43
C ALA A 244 19.12 3.46 7.22
N LYS A 245 20.20 2.68 7.22
CA LYS A 245 20.49 1.70 6.16
C LYS A 245 19.38 0.66 6.02
N ARG A 246 18.88 0.16 7.15
CA ARG A 246 17.75 -0.79 7.20
C ARG A 246 16.49 -0.20 6.61
N ILE A 247 16.10 1.01 7.04
CA ILE A 247 14.92 1.72 6.51
C ILE A 247 15.02 1.94 5.00
N ILE A 248 16.16 2.43 4.52
CA ILE A 248 16.39 2.64 3.08
C ILE A 248 16.23 1.32 2.32
N SER A 249 16.87 0.24 2.80
CA SER A 249 16.85 -1.07 2.13
C SER A 249 15.47 -1.74 2.11
N ASP A 250 14.68 -1.63 3.19
CA ASP A 250 13.30 -2.11 3.23
C ASP A 250 12.41 -1.30 2.28
N HIS A 251 12.48 0.02 2.37
CA HIS A 251 11.57 0.88 1.63
C HIS A 251 11.86 0.88 0.12
N VAL A 252 13.12 0.75 -0.31
CA VAL A 252 13.42 0.56 -1.74
C VAL A 252 12.92 -0.79 -2.24
N LYS A 253 13.09 -1.87 -1.47
CA LYS A 253 12.53 -3.20 -1.78
C LYS A 253 11.01 -3.11 -1.96
N SER A 254 10.33 -2.53 -1.00
CA SER A 254 8.89 -2.28 -1.02
C SER A 254 8.43 -1.46 -2.22
N SER A 255 9.15 -0.39 -2.54
CA SER A 255 8.81 0.50 -3.66
C SER A 255 8.89 -0.23 -5.01
N VAL A 256 9.92 -1.05 -5.20
CA VAL A 256 10.07 -1.90 -6.41
C VAL A 256 8.84 -2.79 -6.60
N PHE A 257 8.38 -3.47 -5.55
CA PHE A 257 7.21 -4.34 -5.63
C PHE A 257 5.88 -3.60 -5.77
N LEU A 258 5.73 -2.43 -5.18
CA LEU A 258 4.52 -1.62 -5.37
C LEU A 258 4.45 -1.07 -6.80
N ILE A 259 5.58 -0.60 -7.35
CA ILE A 259 5.61 -0.04 -8.70
C ILE A 259 5.43 -1.14 -9.75
N SER A 260 5.94 -2.36 -9.52
CA SER A 260 5.71 -3.50 -10.42
C SER A 260 4.23 -3.95 -10.47
N GLU A 261 3.39 -3.50 -9.53
CA GLU A 261 1.94 -3.70 -9.54
C GLU A 261 1.22 -2.51 -10.21
N GLY A 262 1.95 -1.60 -10.87
CA GLY A 262 1.44 -0.44 -11.58
C GLY A 262 1.08 0.75 -10.67
N ILE A 263 1.52 0.75 -9.41
CA ILE A 263 1.23 1.83 -8.47
C ILE A 263 2.21 2.99 -8.70
N LEU A 264 1.67 4.21 -8.78
CA LEU A 264 2.45 5.45 -8.93
C LEU A 264 2.33 6.33 -7.68
N PRO A 265 3.38 7.09 -7.30
CA PRO A 265 3.33 8.03 -6.17
C PRO A 265 2.19 9.04 -6.30
N SER A 266 1.31 9.13 -5.31
CA SER A 266 0.11 9.99 -5.32
C SER A 266 -0.18 10.58 -3.93
N ASN A 267 -1.21 11.43 -3.81
CA ASN A 267 -1.65 11.98 -2.52
C ASN A 267 -2.74 11.13 -1.85
N VAL A 268 -3.15 10.02 -2.45
CA VAL A 268 -4.31 9.23 -2.00
C VAL A 268 -4.05 7.72 -2.08
N GLU A 269 -4.73 6.98 -1.21
CA GLU A 269 -4.79 5.51 -1.23
C GLU A 269 -3.40 4.85 -1.33
N ARG A 270 -3.25 3.88 -2.24
CA ARG A 270 -1.99 3.12 -2.44
C ARG A 270 -0.83 4.01 -2.90
N GLY A 271 -1.12 5.01 -3.74
CA GLY A 271 -0.11 5.94 -4.22
C GLY A 271 0.44 6.83 -3.11
N TYR A 272 -0.36 7.17 -2.10
CA TYR A 272 0.13 7.84 -0.89
C TYR A 272 1.12 6.95 -0.13
N VAL A 273 0.80 5.66 0.04
CA VAL A 273 1.68 4.72 0.75
C VAL A 273 3.01 4.56 0.03
N LEU A 274 3.01 4.34 -1.30
CA LEU A 274 4.23 4.28 -2.10
C LEU A 274 5.06 5.56 -1.95
N ARG A 275 4.41 6.72 -2.06
CA ARG A 275 5.08 8.00 -1.88
C ARG A 275 5.72 8.12 -0.49
N ARG A 276 5.00 7.71 0.56
CA ARG A 276 5.48 7.80 1.95
C ARG A 276 6.75 6.96 2.14
N VAL A 277 6.74 5.69 1.71
CA VAL A 277 7.92 4.82 1.87
C VAL A 277 9.11 5.32 1.04
N LEU A 278 8.90 5.78 -0.21
CA LEU A 278 9.95 6.38 -1.03
C LEU A 278 10.56 7.61 -0.34
N ARG A 279 9.73 8.57 0.08
CA ARG A 279 10.19 9.80 0.71
C ARG A 279 10.92 9.56 2.04
N ARG A 280 10.48 8.57 2.81
CA ARG A 280 11.18 8.16 4.03
C ARG A 280 12.56 7.58 3.71
N ALA A 281 12.69 6.75 2.67
CA ALA A 281 14.01 6.29 2.19
C ALA A 281 14.90 7.47 1.75
N ILE A 282 14.37 8.39 0.94
CA ILE A 282 15.09 9.57 0.43
C ILE A 282 15.59 10.45 1.60
N ARG A 283 14.75 10.71 2.61
CA ARG A 283 15.15 11.46 3.82
C ARG A 283 16.36 10.80 4.48
N TYR A 284 16.30 9.50 4.76
CA TYR A 284 17.41 8.82 5.40
C TYR A 284 18.67 8.80 4.52
N GLY A 285 18.54 8.73 3.20
CA GLY A 285 19.66 8.92 2.30
C GLY A 285 20.30 10.31 2.42
N LYS A 286 19.49 11.36 2.55
CA LYS A 286 20.00 12.72 2.79
C LYS A 286 20.68 12.85 4.16
N LEU A 287 20.15 12.23 5.21
CA LEU A 287 20.81 12.19 6.53
C LEU A 287 22.18 11.51 6.48
N LEU A 288 22.36 10.54 5.57
CA LEU A 288 23.63 9.87 5.32
C LEU A 288 24.52 10.59 4.30
N ASN A 289 24.09 11.74 3.78
CA ASN A 289 24.76 12.48 2.71
C ASN A 289 25.01 11.62 1.46
N LEU A 290 24.05 10.77 1.09
CA LEU A 290 24.13 9.98 -0.14
C LEU A 290 23.99 10.88 -1.37
N ALA A 291 24.63 10.45 -2.45
CA ALA A 291 24.55 11.13 -3.75
C ALA A 291 23.11 11.14 -4.28
N GLU A 292 22.82 12.04 -5.23
CA GLU A 292 21.56 12.02 -5.96
C GLU A 292 21.34 10.68 -6.67
N ASN A 293 20.08 10.28 -6.78
CA ASN A 293 19.65 9.03 -7.42
C ASN A 293 20.25 7.77 -6.77
N PHE A 294 20.55 7.82 -5.47
CA PHE A 294 21.13 6.67 -4.76
C PHE A 294 20.17 5.49 -4.68
N LEU A 295 18.85 5.70 -4.81
CA LEU A 295 17.88 4.60 -4.79
C LEU A 295 17.94 3.73 -6.06
N ILE A 296 18.48 4.24 -7.17
CA ILE A 296 18.55 3.52 -8.45
C ILE A 296 19.42 2.25 -8.36
N PRO A 297 20.69 2.31 -7.94
CA PRO A 297 21.50 1.09 -7.79
C PRO A 297 20.91 0.13 -6.75
N LEU A 298 20.26 0.64 -5.70
CA LEU A 298 19.61 -0.20 -4.69
C LEU A 298 18.38 -0.93 -5.26
N ALA A 299 17.54 -0.23 -6.04
CA ALA A 299 16.39 -0.82 -6.73
C ALA A 299 16.84 -1.89 -7.74
N GLN A 300 17.95 -1.66 -8.47
CA GLN A 300 18.55 -2.66 -9.34
C GLN A 300 18.95 -3.93 -8.57
N LYS A 301 19.53 -3.80 -7.37
CA LYS A 301 19.85 -4.95 -6.52
C LYS A 301 18.60 -5.73 -6.10
N VAL A 302 17.51 -5.03 -5.76
CA VAL A 302 16.22 -5.70 -5.48
C VAL A 302 15.74 -6.47 -6.72
N ILE A 303 15.77 -5.84 -7.90
CA ILE A 303 15.37 -6.49 -9.15
C ILE A 303 16.24 -7.73 -9.42
N GLU A 304 17.55 -7.64 -9.21
CA GLU A 304 18.48 -8.76 -9.37
C GLU A 304 18.15 -9.94 -8.46
N ILE A 305 17.80 -9.68 -7.19
CA ILE A 305 17.44 -10.70 -6.20
C ILE A 305 16.14 -11.42 -6.60
N TYR A 306 15.17 -10.69 -7.15
CA TYR A 306 13.81 -11.19 -7.34
C TYR A 306 13.42 -11.55 -8.78
N GLN A 307 14.22 -11.19 -9.80
CA GLN A 307 13.87 -11.38 -11.22
C GLN A 307 13.49 -12.82 -11.61
N ASP A 308 14.12 -13.83 -10.98
CA ASP A 308 13.83 -15.24 -11.26
C ASP A 308 12.53 -15.72 -10.62
N ILE A 309 12.09 -15.06 -9.56
CA ILE A 309 10.95 -15.44 -8.73
C ILE A 309 9.70 -14.69 -9.19
N TYR A 310 9.86 -13.39 -9.47
CA TYR A 310 8.83 -12.46 -9.93
C TYR A 310 9.30 -11.78 -11.22
N PRO A 311 9.15 -12.45 -12.39
CA PRO A 311 9.61 -11.93 -13.68
C PRO A 311 9.02 -10.56 -14.03
N GLU A 312 7.86 -10.22 -13.48
CA GLU A 312 7.22 -8.91 -13.66
C GLU A 312 8.11 -7.76 -13.17
N VAL A 313 8.92 -7.98 -12.13
CA VAL A 313 9.85 -7.00 -11.57
C VAL A 313 10.96 -6.66 -12.57
N LYS A 314 11.49 -7.67 -13.28
CA LYS A 314 12.49 -7.46 -14.32
C LYS A 314 11.89 -6.86 -15.58
N SER A 315 10.72 -7.33 -15.99
CA SER A 315 10.05 -6.84 -17.20
C SER A 315 9.68 -5.35 -17.14
N GLN A 316 9.48 -4.83 -15.93
CA GLN A 316 9.11 -3.44 -15.65
C GLN A 316 10.27 -2.61 -15.09
N GLU A 317 11.51 -3.10 -15.16
CA GLU A 317 12.68 -2.43 -14.59
C GLU A 317 12.79 -0.95 -15.01
N ALA A 318 12.63 -0.65 -16.31
CA ALA A 318 12.71 0.72 -16.80
C ALA A 318 11.66 1.64 -16.17
N ASP A 319 10.42 1.17 -16.03
CA ASP A 319 9.33 1.93 -15.41
C ASP A 319 9.59 2.11 -13.91
N ILE A 320 10.02 1.06 -13.22
CA ILE A 320 10.36 1.07 -11.79
C ILE A 320 11.44 2.11 -11.51
N LEU A 321 12.56 2.06 -12.22
CA LEU A 321 13.67 2.98 -12.04
C LEU A 321 13.26 4.42 -12.37
N THR A 322 12.48 4.62 -13.44
CA THR A 322 11.99 5.95 -13.83
C THR A 322 11.07 6.55 -12.75
N VAL A 323 10.18 5.76 -12.16
CA VAL A 323 9.28 6.23 -11.10
C VAL A 323 10.06 6.61 -9.84
N ILE A 324 11.03 5.79 -9.44
CA ILE A 324 11.89 6.04 -8.28
C ILE A 324 12.71 7.33 -8.50
N GLN A 325 13.40 7.44 -9.63
CA GLN A 325 14.18 8.63 -9.99
C GLN A 325 13.33 9.90 -9.93
N ASN A 326 12.17 9.90 -10.59
CA ASN A 326 11.31 11.08 -10.64
C ASN A 326 10.81 11.52 -9.26
N GLU A 327 10.51 10.59 -8.36
CA GLU A 327 10.08 10.96 -7.01
C GLU A 327 11.25 11.38 -6.12
N GLU A 328 12.45 10.82 -6.31
CA GLU A 328 13.69 11.27 -5.66
C GLU A 328 14.00 12.72 -6.04
N GLU A 329 14.23 13.01 -7.32
CA GLU A 329 14.55 14.37 -7.83
C GLU A 329 13.49 15.40 -7.39
N LYS A 330 12.21 15.04 -7.46
CA LYS A 330 11.11 15.92 -7.06
C LYS A 330 11.09 16.16 -5.55
N PHE A 331 11.35 15.13 -4.74
CA PHE A 331 11.30 15.28 -3.29
C PHE A 331 12.53 16.00 -2.76
N GLU A 332 13.70 15.84 -3.39
CA GLU A 332 14.92 16.56 -3.02
C GLU A 332 14.72 18.09 -3.03
N ILE A 333 14.10 18.62 -4.09
CA ILE A 333 13.77 20.05 -4.20
C ILE A 333 12.87 20.50 -3.04
N ILE A 334 11.86 19.68 -2.70
CA ILE A 334 10.90 19.95 -1.63
C ILE A 334 11.57 19.83 -0.24
N PHE A 335 12.50 18.89 -0.10
CA PHE A 335 13.10 18.50 1.16
C PHE A 335 13.97 19.62 1.73
N GLU A 336 14.78 20.28 0.90
CA GLU A 336 15.64 21.39 1.37
C GLU A 336 14.83 22.58 1.90
N GLU A 337 13.79 23.00 1.16
CA GLU A 337 12.92 24.09 1.59
C GLU A 337 12.14 23.72 2.86
N GLY A 338 11.60 22.50 2.90
CA GLY A 338 10.83 21.99 4.02
C GLY A 338 11.65 21.76 5.29
N LEU A 339 12.89 21.27 5.16
CA LEU A 339 13.80 21.09 6.30
C LEU A 339 14.13 22.42 6.97
N ASN A 340 14.43 23.46 6.19
CA ASN A 340 14.71 24.78 6.75
C ASN A 340 13.51 25.29 7.57
N LYS A 341 12.29 25.09 7.06
CA LYS A 341 11.06 25.45 7.79
C LYS A 341 10.83 24.58 9.01
N LEU A 342 11.19 23.30 8.95
CA LEU A 342 11.11 22.40 10.09
C LEU A 342 12.09 22.78 11.18
N HIS A 343 13.32 23.18 10.84
CA HIS A 343 14.29 23.72 11.80
C HIS A 343 13.77 24.99 12.48
N ASP A 344 13.10 25.89 11.74
CA ASP A 344 12.44 27.06 12.34
C ASP A 344 11.39 26.63 13.40
N ILE A 345 10.59 25.60 13.10
CA ILE A 345 9.57 25.06 14.02
C ILE A 345 10.22 24.38 15.24
N ILE A 346 11.30 23.62 15.04
CA ILE A 346 12.02 22.96 16.13
C ILE A 346 12.67 24.00 17.05
N SER A 347 13.32 25.04 16.49
CA SER A 347 13.91 26.13 17.28
C SER A 347 12.86 26.85 18.12
N TRP A 348 11.73 27.19 17.49
CA TRP A 348 10.58 27.78 18.18
C TRP A 348 10.09 26.88 19.34
N TRP A 349 9.99 25.56 19.10
CA TRP A 349 9.58 24.61 20.12
C TRP A 349 10.58 24.56 21.29
N SER A 350 11.87 24.48 21.00
CA SER A 350 12.94 24.47 22.01
C SER A 350 12.99 25.74 22.85
N GLU A 351 12.72 26.90 22.26
CA GLU A 351 12.63 28.19 22.95
C GLU A 351 11.47 28.21 23.95
N ILE A 352 10.28 27.74 23.55
CA ILE A 352 9.11 27.61 24.45
C ILE A 352 9.45 26.73 25.64
N GLN A 353 10.09 25.58 25.39
CA GLN A 353 10.41 24.63 26.46
C GLN A 353 11.48 25.18 27.42
N SER A 354 12.49 25.86 26.89
CA SER A 354 13.55 26.47 27.71
C SER A 354 13.02 27.62 28.56
N ALA A 355 12.15 28.47 28.01
CA ALA A 355 11.48 29.53 28.77
C ALA A 355 10.63 28.99 29.94
N LYS A 356 9.98 27.83 29.75
CA LYS A 356 9.23 27.14 30.81
C LYS A 356 10.14 26.63 31.93
N VAL A 357 11.26 25.99 31.59
CA VAL A 357 12.24 25.48 32.58
C VAL A 357 12.82 26.62 33.42
N ASP A 358 13.13 27.76 32.80
CA ASP A 358 13.65 28.94 33.50
C ASP A 358 12.61 29.60 34.42
N GLU A 359 11.32 29.60 34.06
CA GLU A 359 10.26 30.13 34.92
C GLU A 359 9.97 29.21 36.12
N ILE A 360 10.03 27.88 35.91
CA ILE A 360 9.90 26.87 36.97
C ILE A 360 11.04 26.99 37.99
N ASN A 361 12.29 27.13 37.54
CA ASN A 361 13.45 27.28 38.43
C ASN A 361 13.41 28.57 39.27
N LYS A 362 12.69 29.61 38.82
CA LYS A 362 12.51 30.87 39.55
C LYS A 362 11.38 30.84 40.58
N ARG A 363 10.41 29.92 40.47
CA ARG A 363 9.29 29.75 41.40
C ARG A 363 9.44 28.45 42.18
N THR A 364 10.05 28.56 43.36
CA THR A 364 10.12 27.57 44.45
C THR A 364 9.29 26.29 44.25
N GLY A 365 9.86 25.27 43.61
CA GLY A 365 9.74 23.85 43.98
C GLY A 365 8.38 23.15 43.89
N GLU A 366 7.33 23.73 43.32
CA GLU A 366 6.06 23.04 43.12
C GLU A 366 5.63 23.00 41.65
N LEU A 367 5.59 21.79 41.10
CA LEU A 367 5.00 21.46 39.79
C LEU A 367 3.49 21.78 39.83
N LYS A 368 3.12 23.01 39.47
CA LYS A 368 1.77 23.30 38.98
C LYS A 368 1.75 23.01 37.48
N SER A 369 1.21 21.85 37.12
CA SER A 369 0.87 21.40 35.76
C SER A 369 -0.23 22.25 35.09
N HIS A 370 -0.12 23.57 35.16
CA HIS A 370 -1.13 24.52 34.72
C HIS A 370 -0.58 25.55 33.72
N TYR A 371 0.32 25.10 32.85
CA TYR A 371 0.62 25.77 31.58
C TYR A 371 0.27 24.81 30.44
N ASN A 372 -0.24 25.36 29.35
CA ASN A 372 -1.26 24.76 28.50
C ASN A 372 -0.67 23.74 27.51
N ASP A 373 -0.18 22.59 27.97
CA ASP A 373 0.46 21.55 27.13
C ASP A 373 -0.39 21.14 25.92
N MET A 374 -1.72 21.23 26.06
CA MET A 374 -2.68 21.00 24.96
C MET A 374 -2.70 22.12 23.92
N GLU A 375 -2.49 23.37 24.31
CA GLU A 375 -2.42 24.51 23.38
C GLU A 375 -1.12 24.51 22.60
N ASP A 376 0.00 24.20 23.26
CA ASP A 376 1.30 24.05 22.60
C ASP A 376 1.29 22.83 21.66
N ALA A 377 0.70 21.71 22.08
CA ALA A 377 0.54 20.54 21.21
C ALA A 377 -0.34 20.82 20.00
N LYS A 378 -1.39 21.65 20.19
CA LYS A 378 -2.23 22.11 19.09
C LYS A 378 -1.47 23.03 18.15
N GLU A 379 -0.72 24.00 18.67
CA GLU A 379 0.05 24.92 17.84
C GLU A 379 1.15 24.19 17.07
N LEU A 380 1.87 23.24 17.70
CA LEU A 380 2.82 22.38 17.01
C LEU A 380 2.11 21.57 15.91
N GLY A 381 0.97 20.96 16.23
CA GLY A 381 0.18 20.22 15.23
C GLY A 381 -0.26 21.09 14.04
N ASP A 382 -0.72 22.31 14.29
CA ASP A 382 -1.11 23.27 13.26
C ASP A 382 0.11 23.69 12.39
N LYS A 383 1.29 23.92 13.00
CA LYS A 383 2.53 24.24 12.26
C LYS A 383 3.02 23.08 11.41
N LEU A 384 3.02 21.86 11.94
CA LEU A 384 3.41 20.65 11.19
C LEU A 384 2.45 20.37 10.04
N PHE A 385 1.15 20.57 10.25
CA PHE A 385 0.17 20.50 9.18
C PHE A 385 0.39 21.59 8.12
N LEU A 386 0.67 22.83 8.53
CA LEU A 386 0.95 23.93 7.60
C LEU A 386 2.22 23.67 6.78
N LEU A 387 3.24 23.07 7.41
CA LEU A 387 4.47 22.65 6.76
C LEU A 387 4.18 21.65 5.61
N GLU A 388 3.35 20.65 5.87
CA GLU A 388 2.88 19.71 4.84
C GLU A 388 2.06 20.40 3.74
N GLN A 389 1.12 21.28 4.10
CA GLN A 389 0.24 21.91 3.13
C GLN A 389 0.94 22.94 2.25
N SER A 390 1.86 23.72 2.82
CA SER A 390 2.46 24.88 2.14
C SER A 390 3.77 24.52 1.46
N TYR A 391 4.55 23.62 2.06
CA TYR A 391 5.89 23.26 1.59
C TYR A 391 5.97 21.81 1.11
N GLY A 392 4.91 21.00 1.27
CA GLY A 392 4.89 19.63 0.78
C GLY A 392 5.79 18.66 1.57
N PHE A 393 6.31 19.09 2.72
CA PHE A 393 7.14 18.28 3.60
C PHE A 393 6.26 17.35 4.45
N PRO A 394 6.43 16.02 4.34
CA PRO A 394 5.54 15.05 4.98
C PRO A 394 5.48 15.18 6.50
N VAL A 395 4.28 15.16 7.08
CA VAL A 395 4.07 15.14 8.54
C VAL A 395 4.81 13.98 9.20
N ASP A 396 4.78 12.80 8.57
CA ASP A 396 5.40 11.60 9.14
C ASP A 396 6.90 11.83 9.39
N LEU A 397 7.59 12.48 8.43
CA LEU A 397 8.99 12.85 8.57
C LEU A 397 9.20 13.98 9.58
N SER A 398 8.26 14.94 9.66
CA SER A 398 8.33 15.96 10.71
C SER A 398 8.23 15.35 12.10
N LEU A 399 7.32 14.41 12.33
CA LEU A 399 7.16 13.73 13.62
C LEU A 399 8.40 12.94 14.03
N GLU A 400 9.15 12.40 13.05
CA GLU A 400 10.43 11.72 13.29
C GLU A 400 11.52 12.69 13.79
N GLU A 401 11.58 13.94 13.32
CA GLU A 401 12.57 14.91 13.83
C GLU A 401 12.32 15.29 15.31
N PHE A 402 11.11 15.05 15.81
CA PHE A 402 10.77 15.32 17.20
C PHE A 402 10.97 14.10 18.13
N GLU A 403 11.60 13.02 17.66
CA GLU A 403 11.73 11.75 18.41
C GLU A 403 12.25 11.92 19.84
N GLU A 404 13.29 12.75 20.02
CA GLU A 404 13.88 13.01 21.33
C GLU A 404 12.93 13.75 22.28
N PHE A 405 12.15 14.71 21.79
CA PHE A 405 11.14 15.41 22.61
C PHE A 405 10.02 14.47 23.07
N TRP A 406 9.66 13.46 22.26
CA TRP A 406 8.67 12.44 22.65
C TRP A 406 9.20 11.54 23.77
N LYS A 407 10.48 11.13 23.70
CA LYS A 407 11.12 10.25 24.71
C LYS A 407 11.16 10.89 26.08
N GLU A 408 11.45 12.19 26.13
CA GLU A 408 11.49 12.96 27.37
C GLU A 408 10.09 13.28 27.94
N ARG A 409 9.02 12.87 27.22
CA ARG A 409 7.62 13.21 27.53
C ARG A 409 7.38 14.71 27.70
N ILE A 410 8.20 15.53 27.04
CA ILE A 410 8.05 16.99 26.99
C ILE A 410 6.71 17.37 26.35
N ILE A 411 6.21 16.52 25.45
CA ILE A 411 4.90 16.62 24.83
C ILE A 411 4.38 15.23 24.44
N LEU A 412 3.05 15.07 24.48
CA LEU A 412 2.39 13.84 24.06
C LEU A 412 2.25 13.80 22.53
N LYS A 413 3.05 12.93 21.89
CA LYS A 413 3.01 12.66 20.43
C LYS A 413 1.59 12.41 19.92
N GLU A 414 0.79 11.68 20.69
CA GLU A 414 -0.59 11.32 20.35
C GLU A 414 -1.52 12.55 20.24
N GLU A 415 -1.37 13.54 21.13
CA GLU A 415 -2.17 14.76 21.08
C GLU A 415 -1.78 15.63 19.87
N VAL A 416 -0.48 15.72 19.54
CA VAL A 416 -0.01 16.41 18.33
C VAL A 416 -0.60 15.77 17.07
N ILE A 417 -0.54 14.44 16.97
CA ILE A 417 -1.12 13.69 15.85
C ILE A 417 -2.63 13.95 15.74
N LYS A 418 -3.33 13.94 16.86
CA LYS A 418 -4.77 14.25 16.91
C LYS A 418 -5.05 15.65 16.38
N PHE A 419 -4.30 16.66 16.81
CA PHE A 419 -4.48 18.03 16.30
C PHE A 419 -4.14 18.17 14.81
N ILE A 420 -3.10 17.50 14.32
CA ILE A 420 -2.80 17.44 12.89
C ILE A 420 -3.99 16.85 12.12
N ASN A 421 -4.57 15.75 12.61
CA ASN A 421 -5.71 15.11 11.98
C ASN A 421 -6.97 15.99 12.01
N GLU A 422 -7.20 16.72 13.11
CA GLU A 422 -8.25 17.73 13.19
C GLU A 422 -8.04 18.87 12.18
N ALA A 423 -6.81 19.36 12.03
CA ALA A 423 -6.45 20.40 11.07
C ALA A 423 -6.66 19.92 9.62
N ARG A 424 -6.23 18.69 9.30
CA ARG A 424 -6.49 18.01 8.02
C ARG A 424 -7.98 17.91 7.73
N LYS A 425 -8.77 17.45 8.70
CA LYS A 425 -10.23 17.32 8.56
C LYS A 425 -10.90 18.67 8.31
N LYS A 426 -10.56 19.71 9.08
CA LYS A 426 -11.04 21.09 8.89
C LYS A 426 -10.67 21.60 7.49
N HIS A 427 -9.43 21.42 7.05
CA HIS A 427 -9.03 21.83 5.71
C HIS A 427 -9.80 21.07 4.62
N GLN A 428 -10.02 19.77 4.79
CA GLN A 428 -10.82 18.98 3.86
C GLN A 428 -12.26 19.47 3.79
N GLU A 429 -12.89 19.78 4.93
CA GLU A 429 -14.24 20.36 5.00
C GLU A 429 -14.32 21.73 4.32
N ILE A 430 -13.34 22.62 4.57
CA ILE A 430 -13.25 23.94 3.90
C ILE A 430 -13.07 23.76 2.39
N SER A 431 -12.24 22.82 1.95
CA SER A 431 -12.01 22.51 0.54
C SER A 431 -13.27 21.94 -0.12
N ARG A 432 -14.02 21.07 0.57
CA ARG A 432 -15.30 20.53 0.11
C ARG A 432 -16.38 21.62 0.02
N ALA A 433 -16.55 22.43 1.06
CA ALA A 433 -17.50 23.54 1.05
C ALA A 433 -17.15 24.60 -0.02
N GLY A 434 -15.85 24.84 -0.25
CA GLY A 434 -15.35 25.69 -1.32
C GLY A 434 -15.58 25.09 -2.72
N ALA A 435 -15.48 23.77 -2.86
CA ALA A 435 -15.80 23.05 -4.09
C ALA A 435 -17.31 23.03 -4.38
N GLU A 436 -18.15 22.82 -3.36
CA GLU A 436 -19.61 22.89 -3.46
C GLU A 436 -20.10 24.30 -3.81
N LYS A 437 -19.52 25.35 -3.22
CA LYS A 437 -19.87 26.74 -3.52
C LYS A 437 -19.33 27.24 -4.86
N LYS A 438 -18.16 26.75 -5.33
CA LYS A 438 -17.60 27.19 -6.62
C LYS A 438 -18.12 26.37 -7.80
N PHE A 439 -18.56 25.13 -7.58
CA PHE A 439 -19.01 24.24 -8.65
C PHE A 439 -19.90 23.09 -8.13
N GLY A 440 -21.21 23.31 -8.06
CA GLY A 440 -22.19 22.29 -7.68
C GLY A 440 -22.08 21.00 -8.50
N GLY A 441 -21.70 19.91 -7.84
CA GLY A 441 -21.77 18.55 -8.40
C GLY A 441 -23.19 18.04 -8.24
N GLY A 442 -23.98 18.09 -9.30
CA GLY A 442 -25.39 17.66 -9.28
C GLY A 442 -26.19 18.14 -10.50
N GLY A 443 -25.60 18.08 -11.70
CA GLY A 443 -26.30 18.42 -12.94
C GLY A 443 -26.67 17.17 -13.74
N GLU A 444 -27.78 17.22 -14.47
CA GLU A 444 -28.20 16.17 -15.41
C GLU A 444 -27.09 15.82 -16.42
N PHE A 445 -26.97 14.55 -16.80
CA PHE A 445 -25.95 14.09 -17.74
C PHE A 445 -26.18 14.63 -19.16
N SER A 446 -25.11 15.02 -19.89
CA SER A 446 -25.19 15.54 -21.26
C SER A 446 -24.48 14.65 -22.29
N PRO A 447 -25.22 14.05 -23.25
CA PRO A 447 -24.62 13.30 -24.36
C PRO A 447 -23.67 14.13 -25.25
N LYS A 448 -23.90 15.45 -25.35
CA LYS A 448 -23.03 16.38 -26.09
C LYS A 448 -21.67 16.49 -25.43
N LEU A 449 -21.65 16.79 -24.13
CA LEU A 449 -20.41 16.92 -23.36
C LEU A 449 -19.69 15.58 -23.22
N HIS A 450 -20.42 14.47 -23.19
CA HIS A 450 -19.82 13.14 -23.20
C HIS A 450 -19.08 12.84 -24.51
N THR A 451 -19.67 13.18 -25.66
CA THR A 451 -19.00 13.08 -26.95
C THR A 451 -17.80 14.03 -27.04
N ALA A 452 -17.92 15.24 -26.48
CA ALA A 452 -16.80 16.18 -26.39
C ALA A 452 -15.63 15.64 -25.56
N THR A 453 -15.90 14.86 -24.50
CA THR A 453 -14.85 14.19 -23.71
C THR A 453 -14.04 13.20 -24.56
N HIS A 454 -14.70 12.40 -25.41
CA HIS A 454 -14.00 11.46 -26.29
C HIS A 454 -13.13 12.17 -27.34
N LEU A 455 -13.61 13.29 -27.91
CA LEU A 455 -12.82 14.12 -28.82
C LEU A 455 -11.65 14.78 -28.10
N LEU A 456 -11.86 15.30 -26.89
CA LEU A 456 -10.82 15.89 -26.06
C LEU A 456 -9.72 14.88 -25.76
N HIS A 457 -10.08 13.64 -25.40
CA HIS A 457 -9.11 12.61 -25.07
C HIS A 457 -8.26 12.21 -26.29
N ALA A 458 -8.89 12.00 -27.45
CA ALA A 458 -8.18 11.74 -28.70
C ALA A 458 -7.25 12.91 -29.08
N ALA A 459 -7.72 14.15 -28.93
CA ALA A 459 -6.92 15.34 -29.20
C ALA A 459 -5.71 15.45 -28.25
N LEU A 460 -5.89 15.18 -26.96
CA LEU A 460 -4.80 15.16 -25.99
C LEU A 460 -3.75 14.11 -26.33
N ARG A 461 -4.16 12.91 -26.73
CA ARG A 461 -3.24 11.84 -27.17
C ARG A 461 -2.46 12.23 -28.42
N GLN A 462 -3.11 12.88 -29.39
CA GLN A 462 -2.45 13.32 -30.62
C GLN A 462 -1.46 14.47 -30.37
N VAL A 463 -1.78 15.40 -29.47
CA VAL A 463 -0.93 16.57 -29.19
C VAL A 463 0.20 16.25 -28.22
N LEU A 464 -0.10 15.48 -27.15
CA LEU A 464 0.85 15.23 -26.06
C LEU A 464 1.54 13.87 -26.17
N GLY A 465 0.88 12.85 -26.73
CA GLY A 465 1.43 11.50 -26.90
C GLY A 465 0.53 10.38 -26.33
N ASP A 466 0.86 9.14 -26.69
CA ASP A 466 0.07 7.94 -26.34
C ASP A 466 0.10 7.56 -24.85
N HIS A 467 0.98 8.17 -24.06
CA HIS A 467 1.03 8.00 -22.61
C HIS A 467 -0.15 8.66 -21.89
N VAL A 468 -0.90 9.53 -22.57
CA VAL A 468 -2.14 10.12 -22.05
C VAL A 468 -3.19 9.03 -21.91
N LYS A 469 -3.56 8.73 -20.66
CA LYS A 469 -4.61 7.80 -20.25
C LYS A 469 -5.62 8.55 -19.41
N GLN A 470 -6.89 8.19 -19.52
CA GLN A 470 -7.93 8.73 -18.66
C GLN A 470 -7.71 8.27 -17.21
N MET A 471 -7.69 9.23 -16.28
CA MET A 471 -7.55 9.02 -14.84
C MET A 471 -8.84 9.32 -14.08
N GLY A 472 -9.77 10.06 -14.71
CA GLY A 472 -11.06 10.41 -14.14
C GLY A 472 -11.87 11.27 -15.11
N SER A 473 -13.20 11.21 -15.00
CA SER A 473 -14.09 12.04 -15.82
C SER A 473 -15.36 12.36 -15.02
N ASP A 474 -15.87 13.58 -15.15
CA ASP A 474 -17.11 14.04 -14.56
C ASP A 474 -17.82 14.98 -15.55
N ILE A 475 -19.04 14.62 -15.94
CA ILE A 475 -19.81 15.30 -16.99
C ILE A 475 -21.16 15.71 -16.41
N THR A 476 -21.50 16.97 -16.56
CA THR A 476 -22.83 17.52 -16.21
C THR A 476 -23.47 18.16 -17.44
N SER A 477 -24.65 18.76 -17.28
CA SER A 477 -25.38 19.42 -18.36
C SER A 477 -24.68 20.69 -18.86
N GLN A 478 -23.79 21.26 -18.06
CA GLN A 478 -23.17 22.56 -18.30
C GLN A 478 -21.67 22.49 -18.59
N ARG A 479 -20.98 21.42 -18.18
CA ARG A 479 -19.52 21.32 -18.27
C ARG A 479 -19.03 19.88 -18.25
N LEU A 480 -17.78 19.70 -18.64
CA LEU A 480 -17.01 18.48 -18.39
C LEU A 480 -15.73 18.77 -17.61
N ARG A 481 -15.30 17.77 -16.85
CA ARG A 481 -14.00 17.68 -16.19
C ARG A 481 -13.35 16.38 -16.65
N PHE A 482 -12.14 16.48 -17.17
CA PHE A 482 -11.38 15.35 -17.66
C PHE A 482 -10.00 15.33 -17.02
N ASP A 483 -9.70 14.24 -16.33
CA ASP A 483 -8.45 14.02 -15.61
C ASP A 483 -7.64 12.99 -16.41
N PHE A 484 -6.37 13.29 -16.71
CA PHE A 484 -5.54 12.47 -17.58
C PHE A 484 -4.09 12.39 -17.12
N SER A 485 -3.41 11.28 -17.45
CA SER A 485 -2.00 11.08 -17.11
C SER A 485 -1.11 11.95 -17.98
N HIS A 486 -0.47 12.92 -17.36
CA HIS A 486 0.54 13.76 -17.99
C HIS A 486 1.39 14.41 -16.89
N PRO A 487 2.72 14.22 -16.87
CA PRO A 487 3.54 14.68 -15.75
C PRO A 487 3.74 16.20 -15.72
N GLN A 488 3.75 16.84 -16.90
CA GLN A 488 4.06 18.25 -17.05
C GLN A 488 2.79 19.12 -17.13
N LYS A 489 2.93 20.43 -16.88
CA LYS A 489 1.86 21.39 -17.14
C LYS A 489 1.78 21.64 -18.64
N MET A 490 0.58 21.56 -19.21
CA MET A 490 0.39 21.92 -20.61
C MET A 490 0.73 23.41 -20.83
N THR A 491 1.48 23.67 -21.89
CA THR A 491 1.74 25.02 -22.38
C THR A 491 0.47 25.64 -22.95
N ALA A 492 0.43 26.97 -23.02
CA ALA A 492 -0.69 27.68 -23.63
C ALA A 492 -0.92 27.27 -25.10
N GLU A 493 0.18 26.94 -25.81
CA GLU A 493 0.14 26.47 -27.19
C GLU A 493 -0.46 25.07 -27.31
N GLU A 494 -0.09 24.14 -26.43
CA GLU A 494 -0.69 22.79 -26.40
C GLU A 494 -2.17 22.84 -26.07
N ILE A 495 -2.56 23.65 -25.08
CA ILE A 495 -3.98 23.84 -24.73
C ILE A 495 -4.74 24.37 -25.94
N LYS A 496 -4.20 25.37 -26.63
CA LYS A 496 -4.81 25.93 -27.83
C LYS A 496 -4.89 24.89 -28.96
N LYS A 497 -3.83 24.12 -29.22
CA LYS A 497 -3.82 23.06 -30.23
C LYS A 497 -4.88 21.99 -29.96
N VAL A 498 -5.02 21.56 -28.70
CA VAL A 498 -6.04 20.59 -28.30
C VAL A 498 -7.44 21.16 -28.51
N GLU A 499 -7.69 22.39 -28.07
CA GLU A 499 -8.99 23.06 -28.27
C GLU A 499 -9.33 23.25 -29.76
N ASP A 500 -8.37 23.70 -30.56
CA ASP A 500 -8.52 23.89 -32.00
C ASP A 500 -8.83 22.56 -32.69
N LEU A 501 -8.12 21.49 -32.34
CA LEU A 501 -8.31 20.16 -32.92
C LEU A 501 -9.70 19.58 -32.59
N VAL A 502 -10.19 19.73 -31.35
CA VAL A 502 -11.55 19.32 -31.02
C VAL A 502 -12.57 20.09 -31.85
N ASN A 503 -12.40 21.41 -32.00
CA ASN A 503 -13.31 22.24 -32.80
C ASN A 503 -13.23 21.96 -34.30
N GLU A 504 -12.07 21.59 -34.82
CA GLU A 504 -11.89 21.10 -36.19
C GLU A 504 -12.75 19.85 -36.41
N LYS A 505 -12.66 18.85 -35.52
CA LYS A 505 -13.46 17.62 -35.63
C LYS A 505 -14.95 17.82 -35.40
N ILE A 506 -15.34 18.87 -34.68
CA ILE A 506 -16.74 19.29 -34.60
C ILE A 506 -17.21 19.87 -35.96
N LYS A 507 -16.41 20.71 -36.61
CA LYS A 507 -16.73 21.29 -37.92
C LYS A 507 -16.77 20.26 -39.05
N GLU A 508 -15.99 19.19 -38.93
CA GLU A 508 -15.99 18.07 -39.89
C GLU A 508 -17.28 17.22 -39.86
N ASP A 509 -18.18 17.45 -38.90
CA ASP A 509 -19.47 16.75 -38.80
C ASP A 509 -19.34 15.22 -38.83
N LEU A 510 -18.38 14.68 -38.06
CA LEU A 510 -18.12 13.26 -38.00
C LEU A 510 -19.33 12.50 -37.45
N GLU A 511 -19.66 11.39 -38.11
CA GLU A 511 -20.68 10.46 -37.62
C GLU A 511 -20.16 9.71 -36.38
N VAL A 512 -20.98 9.68 -35.33
CA VAL A 512 -20.71 8.94 -34.10
C VAL A 512 -21.48 7.62 -34.16
N LYS A 513 -20.74 6.52 -34.31
CA LYS A 513 -21.30 5.16 -34.45
C LYS A 513 -21.16 4.39 -33.16
N LYS A 514 -22.18 3.59 -32.84
CA LYS A 514 -22.17 2.59 -31.77
C LYS A 514 -22.13 1.20 -32.41
N GLU A 515 -21.17 0.39 -32.01
CA GLU A 515 -21.06 -1.02 -32.40
C GLU A 515 -20.99 -1.90 -31.15
N GLU A 516 -21.62 -3.06 -31.17
CA GLU A 516 -21.52 -4.05 -30.10
C GLU A 516 -20.69 -5.23 -30.58
N MET A 517 -19.64 -5.55 -29.84
CA MET A 517 -18.68 -6.61 -30.19
C MET A 517 -18.08 -7.24 -28.93
N LYS A 518 -17.30 -8.31 -29.10
CA LYS A 518 -16.58 -8.91 -27.98
C LYS A 518 -15.48 -7.98 -27.49
N TYR A 519 -15.17 -8.03 -26.20
CA TYR A 519 -14.12 -7.21 -25.58
C TYR A 519 -12.76 -7.37 -26.29
N GLU A 520 -12.37 -8.59 -26.62
CA GLU A 520 -11.11 -8.85 -27.33
C GLU A 520 -11.08 -8.25 -28.74
N ASP A 521 -12.21 -8.30 -29.45
CA ASP A 521 -12.33 -7.73 -30.80
C ASP A 521 -12.33 -6.20 -30.76
N ALA A 522 -12.93 -5.61 -29.71
CA ALA A 522 -12.87 -4.17 -29.46
C ALA A 522 -11.42 -3.70 -29.26
N LEU A 523 -10.62 -4.40 -28.46
CA LEU A 523 -9.20 -4.08 -28.27
C LEU A 523 -8.40 -4.21 -29.58
N LYS A 524 -8.62 -5.28 -30.35
CA LYS A 524 -7.98 -5.47 -31.66
C LYS A 524 -8.35 -4.38 -32.67
N SER A 525 -9.53 -3.80 -32.55
CA SER A 525 -9.99 -2.69 -33.39
C SER A 525 -9.33 -1.34 -33.07
N GLY A 526 -8.44 -1.29 -32.08
CA GLY A 526 -7.79 -0.07 -31.59
C GLY A 526 -8.65 0.74 -30.61
N ALA A 527 -9.73 0.18 -30.07
CA ALA A 527 -10.55 0.87 -29.09
C ALA A 527 -9.82 1.00 -27.76
N LEU A 528 -9.84 2.20 -27.18
CA LEU A 528 -9.26 2.43 -25.85
C LEU A 528 -10.17 1.85 -24.76
N ALA A 529 -9.53 1.23 -23.76
CA ALA A 529 -10.17 0.61 -22.60
C ALA A 529 -9.47 1.08 -21.32
N PHE A 530 -10.23 1.59 -20.35
CA PHE A 530 -9.66 2.27 -19.17
C PHE A 530 -9.73 1.44 -17.90
N PHE A 531 -10.70 0.53 -17.78
CA PHE A 531 -10.90 -0.32 -16.60
C PHE A 531 -11.01 -1.79 -17.00
N LYS A 532 -9.88 -2.41 -17.38
CA LYS A 532 -9.81 -3.77 -17.96
C LYS A 532 -10.58 -4.83 -17.14
N GLU A 533 -10.64 -4.68 -15.82
CA GLU A 533 -11.25 -5.64 -14.88
C GLU A 533 -12.78 -5.52 -14.74
N LYS A 534 -13.42 -4.52 -15.37
CA LYS A 534 -14.86 -4.23 -15.18
C LYS A 534 -15.73 -4.45 -16.42
N TYR A 535 -15.15 -4.86 -17.56
CA TYR A 535 -15.93 -4.99 -18.80
C TYR A 535 -16.55 -6.38 -18.96
N PRO A 536 -17.84 -6.48 -19.32
CA PRO A 536 -18.47 -7.75 -19.68
C PRO A 536 -17.92 -8.30 -21.01
N GLU A 537 -18.19 -9.58 -21.32
CA GLU A 537 -17.67 -10.25 -22.53
C GLU A 537 -18.06 -9.51 -23.84
N LYS A 538 -19.26 -8.91 -23.87
CA LYS A 538 -19.73 -8.03 -24.95
C LYS A 538 -19.73 -6.59 -24.49
N VAL A 539 -19.12 -5.72 -25.27
CA VAL A 539 -18.98 -4.29 -24.97
C VAL A 539 -19.53 -3.43 -26.10
N SER A 540 -19.95 -2.21 -25.76
CA SER A 540 -20.27 -1.17 -26.73
C SER A 540 -19.03 -0.33 -27.03
N VAL A 541 -18.72 -0.16 -28.32
CA VAL A 541 -17.66 0.70 -28.82
C VAL A 541 -18.30 1.89 -29.51
N TYR A 542 -17.89 3.10 -29.10
CA TYR A 542 -18.27 4.33 -29.79
C TYR A 542 -17.08 4.86 -30.58
N SER A 543 -17.33 5.23 -31.84
CA SER A 543 -16.33 5.85 -32.70
C SER A 543 -16.85 7.15 -33.31
N ALA A 544 -16.05 8.21 -33.26
CA ALA A 544 -16.28 9.45 -33.98
C ALA A 544 -15.34 9.49 -35.20
N GLY A 545 -15.85 9.08 -36.36
CA GLY A 545 -15.02 8.83 -37.55
C GLY A 545 -13.81 7.92 -37.25
N ASN A 546 -12.64 8.27 -37.79
CA ASN A 546 -11.37 7.61 -37.48
C ASN A 546 -10.57 8.33 -36.38
N PHE A 547 -11.15 9.34 -35.74
CA PHE A 547 -10.44 10.22 -34.82
C PHE A 547 -10.44 9.70 -33.38
N SER A 548 -11.60 9.19 -32.91
CA SER A 548 -11.75 8.62 -31.56
C SER A 548 -12.47 7.28 -31.65
N ARG A 549 -12.04 6.31 -30.84
CA ARG A 549 -12.65 4.99 -30.69
C ARG A 549 -12.43 4.47 -29.27
N GLU A 550 -13.50 4.34 -28.50
CA GLU A 550 -13.43 4.01 -27.08
C GLU A 550 -14.55 3.03 -26.68
N ILE A 551 -14.25 2.13 -25.72
CA ILE A 551 -15.27 1.29 -25.09
C ILE A 551 -16.07 2.15 -24.11
N CYS A 552 -17.35 2.36 -24.39
CA CYS A 552 -18.21 3.23 -23.59
C CYS A 552 -19.67 2.77 -23.60
N ALA A 553 -20.35 2.90 -22.46
CA ALA A 553 -21.75 2.53 -22.27
C ALA A 553 -22.69 3.74 -22.16
N GLY A 554 -22.17 4.96 -22.07
CA GLY A 554 -22.98 6.17 -21.92
C GLY A 554 -23.61 6.65 -23.24
N PRO A 555 -24.63 7.52 -23.19
CA PRO A 555 -25.26 8.04 -24.39
C PRO A 555 -24.37 9.10 -25.08
N HIS A 556 -24.42 9.13 -26.41
CA HIS A 556 -23.69 10.07 -27.27
C HIS A 556 -24.63 10.77 -28.25
N VAL A 557 -24.16 11.86 -28.84
CA VAL A 557 -24.82 12.46 -30.02
C VAL A 557 -24.62 11.58 -31.25
N LYS A 558 -25.36 11.85 -32.33
CA LYS A 558 -25.18 11.11 -33.60
C LYS A 558 -24.09 11.73 -34.47
N LYS A 559 -23.86 13.04 -34.33
CA LYS A 559 -22.91 13.80 -35.14
C LYS A 559 -22.14 14.82 -34.31
N THR A 560 -20.86 15.01 -34.63
CA THR A 560 -20.03 15.97 -33.88
C THR A 560 -20.47 17.42 -34.06
N SER A 561 -21.14 17.80 -35.16
CA SER A 561 -21.69 19.16 -35.34
C SER A 561 -22.74 19.55 -34.30
N GLU A 562 -23.36 18.57 -33.64
CA GLU A 562 -24.34 18.81 -32.58
C GLU A 562 -23.72 19.44 -31.31
N LEU A 563 -22.38 19.39 -31.17
CA LEU A 563 -21.66 19.87 -29.99
C LEU A 563 -21.58 21.40 -29.89
N GLY A 564 -21.71 22.13 -31.00
CA GLY A 564 -21.49 23.59 -31.02
C GLY A 564 -20.01 23.93 -30.96
N ASN A 565 -19.59 24.82 -30.06
CA ASN A 565 -18.19 25.23 -29.93
C ASN A 565 -17.58 24.74 -28.61
N PHE A 566 -16.47 24.02 -28.68
CA PHE A 566 -15.74 23.51 -27.52
C PHE A 566 -14.75 24.55 -26.98
N LYS A 567 -14.75 24.75 -25.66
CA LYS A 567 -13.84 25.68 -24.99
C LYS A 567 -13.25 25.08 -23.74
N ILE A 568 -11.92 25.06 -23.65
CA ILE A 568 -11.18 24.78 -22.41
C ILE A 568 -11.21 26.03 -21.55
N ILE A 569 -11.74 25.88 -20.33
CA ILE A 569 -11.86 26.95 -19.34
C ILE A 569 -10.64 26.99 -18.44
N LYS A 570 -10.15 25.81 -18.04
CA LYS A 570 -9.03 25.69 -17.11
C LYS A 570 -8.28 24.40 -17.32
N GLU A 571 -6.97 24.48 -17.19
CA GLU A 571 -6.06 23.35 -17.06
C GLU A 571 -5.34 23.51 -15.70
N GLU A 572 -5.29 22.45 -14.90
CA GLU A 572 -4.66 22.45 -13.58
C GLU A 572 -4.11 21.08 -13.19
N SER A 573 -3.17 21.05 -12.25
CA SER A 573 -2.74 19.79 -11.63
C SER A 573 -3.86 19.22 -10.77
N SER A 574 -4.14 17.92 -10.91
CA SER A 574 -5.10 17.20 -10.04
C SER A 574 -4.45 16.17 -9.13
N GLY A 575 -3.13 15.98 -9.26
CA GLY A 575 -2.34 14.99 -8.53
C GLY A 575 -0.97 14.82 -9.18
N ALA A 576 -0.05 14.10 -8.54
CA ALA A 576 1.23 13.80 -9.18
C ALA A 576 1.01 12.97 -10.44
N GLY A 577 1.59 13.39 -11.56
CA GLY A 577 1.42 12.71 -12.85
C GLY A 577 0.04 12.89 -13.50
N VAL A 578 -0.88 13.65 -12.90
CA VAL A 578 -2.27 13.78 -13.37
C VAL A 578 -2.66 15.25 -13.56
N ARG A 579 -3.08 15.59 -14.77
CA ARG A 579 -3.61 16.90 -15.15
C ARG A 579 -5.12 16.86 -15.29
N ARG A 580 -5.76 18.00 -15.13
CA ARG A 580 -7.21 18.17 -15.20
C ARG A 580 -7.56 19.30 -16.14
N ILE A 581 -8.39 19.00 -17.12
CA ILE A 581 -9.05 19.99 -17.98
C ILE A 581 -10.50 20.14 -17.54
N ARG A 582 -10.95 21.39 -17.44
CA ARG A 582 -12.36 21.76 -17.35
C ARG A 582 -12.75 22.47 -18.63
N ALA A 583 -13.81 21.99 -19.27
CA ALA A 583 -14.27 22.53 -20.55
C ALA A 583 -15.79 22.62 -20.61
N VAL A 584 -16.29 23.41 -21.56
CA VAL A 584 -17.70 23.63 -21.82
C VAL A 584 -17.98 23.59 -23.32
N LEU A 585 -19.25 23.40 -23.68
CA LEU A 585 -19.76 23.64 -25.02
C LEU A 585 -20.52 24.96 -25.03
N ARG A 586 -20.35 25.75 -26.10
CA ARG A 586 -21.00 27.05 -26.31
C ARG A 586 -21.80 27.09 -27.60
#